data_AF-A0A9P7RST7-F1
#
_entry.id   AF-A0A9P7RST7-F1
#
_cell.length_a   1.000
_cell.length_b   1.000
_cell.length_c   1.000
_cell.angle_alpha   90.00
_cell.angle_beta   90.00
_cell.angle_gamma   90.00
#
_symmetry.space_group_name_H-M   'P 1'
#
loop_
_entity.id
_entity.type
_entity.pdbx_description
1 polymer ?
#
loop_
_entity_poly.entity_id
_entity_poly.type
_entity_poly.pdbx_seq_one_letter_code
_entity_poly.pdbx_strand_id
1 'polypeptide(L)'
;MVRGAGKFKQKRGGGRSFSKHMVLDENGTAVSDDKWSRRDKGEDEDDDDDDDDDEEEEEEEEEEEEEGGEEDKPEMSRTERRELKKKQAADKLKAAGGGDDEEDEDLINPNHVKKKMNLSDLSAPREMTRREREEKEKQEAKGRYWKLHVQGKTDEAKTDLARLAKVRAERAAAQAKRKAEAEAKAAEVDAKTAQQKARKNK
;
A
#
# COMPACT_ATOMS: atom_id res chain seq x y z
N MET A 1 -16.25 59.09 -2.01
CA MET A 1 -17.39 58.33 -1.43
C MET A 1 -17.10 56.83 -1.52
N VAL A 2 -16.63 56.21 -0.44
CA VAL A 2 -16.58 54.74 -0.33
C VAL A 2 -17.92 54.31 0.26
N ARG A 3 -18.80 53.73 -0.57
CA ARG A 3 -20.07 53.15 -0.11
C ARG A 3 -19.79 51.81 0.55
N GLY A 4 -20.42 51.59 1.70
CA GLY A 4 -20.05 50.61 2.72
C GLY A 4 -19.88 49.17 2.23
N ALA A 5 -18.81 48.55 2.70
CA ALA A 5 -18.72 47.10 2.77
C ALA A 5 -19.60 46.66 3.95
N GLY A 6 -20.82 46.19 3.65
CA GLY A 6 -21.68 45.54 4.64
C GLY A 6 -20.95 44.37 5.31
N LYS A 7 -21.39 44.02 6.53
CA LYS A 7 -20.84 42.97 7.42
C LYS A 7 -20.98 41.52 6.88
N PHE A 8 -20.81 41.29 5.59
CA PHE A 8 -20.86 39.96 5.00
C PHE A 8 -19.45 39.52 4.63
N LYS A 9 -18.96 38.48 5.32
CA LYS A 9 -17.70 37.81 4.96
C LYS A 9 -17.88 37.19 3.57
N GLN A 10 -17.10 37.61 2.58
CA GLN A 10 -17.05 36.92 1.29
C GLN A 10 -16.50 35.51 1.51
N LYS A 11 -17.37 34.49 1.48
CA LYS A 11 -16.96 33.09 1.53
C LYS A 11 -16.28 32.75 0.19
N ARG A 12 -14.94 32.78 0.17
CA ARG A 12 -14.16 32.28 -0.98
C ARG A 12 -14.06 30.77 -0.84
N GLY A 13 -14.69 30.03 -1.77
CA GLY A 13 -14.49 28.59 -1.93
C GLY A 13 -15.24 27.74 -0.91
N GLY A 14 -16.55 27.56 -1.09
CA GLY A 14 -17.23 26.37 -0.58
C GLY A 14 -16.78 25.17 -1.42
N GLY A 15 -16.33 24.09 -0.76
CA GLY A 15 -15.88 22.88 -1.43
C GLY A 15 -16.95 22.32 -2.37
N ARG A 16 -16.53 21.81 -3.53
CA ARG A 16 -17.44 21.15 -4.48
C ARG A 16 -17.75 19.76 -3.93
N SER A 17 -18.97 19.55 -3.45
CA SER A 17 -19.46 18.24 -3.03
C SER A 17 -19.70 17.38 -4.27
N PHE A 18 -18.80 16.46 -4.55
CA PHE A 18 -19.04 15.40 -5.53
C PHE A 18 -19.60 14.18 -4.80
N SER A 19 -20.66 13.56 -5.32
CA SER A 19 -21.11 12.26 -4.84
C SER A 19 -19.99 11.25 -5.05
N LYS A 20 -19.55 10.60 -3.97
CA LYS A 20 -18.35 9.75 -3.95
C LYS A 20 -18.53 8.42 -4.68
N HIS A 21 -19.77 8.03 -5.00
CA HIS A 21 -20.10 6.71 -5.55
C HIS A 21 -21.05 6.81 -6.76
N MET A 22 -20.51 7.24 -7.91
CA MET A 22 -21.23 7.26 -9.19
C MET A 22 -20.61 6.24 -10.14
N VAL A 23 -21.45 5.36 -10.70
CA VAL A 23 -21.07 4.39 -11.73
C VAL A 23 -21.73 4.80 -13.06
N LEU A 24 -21.02 4.59 -14.16
CA LEU A 24 -21.55 4.86 -15.50
C LEU A 24 -22.47 3.71 -15.94
N ASP A 25 -23.68 4.04 -16.37
CA ASP A 25 -24.58 3.08 -17.00
C ASP A 25 -24.13 2.76 -18.44
N GLU A 26 -24.79 1.79 -19.07
CA GLU A 26 -24.51 1.37 -20.46
C GLU A 26 -24.67 2.50 -21.49
N ASN A 27 -25.35 3.59 -21.12
CA ASN A 27 -25.55 4.77 -21.95
C ASN A 27 -24.54 5.90 -21.62
N GLY A 28 -23.58 5.65 -20.73
CA GLY A 28 -22.57 6.65 -20.31
C GLY A 28 -23.10 7.71 -19.35
N THR A 29 -24.24 7.47 -18.72
CA THR A 29 -24.86 8.35 -17.72
C THR A 29 -24.37 7.97 -16.33
N ALA A 30 -23.91 8.94 -15.53
CA ALA A 30 -23.47 8.70 -14.17
C ALA A 30 -24.69 8.49 -13.25
N VAL A 31 -24.80 7.33 -12.60
CA VAL A 31 -25.86 6.96 -11.68
C VAL A 31 -25.24 6.58 -10.32
N SER A 32 -25.90 6.96 -9.22
CA SER A 32 -25.46 6.60 -7.87
C SER A 32 -25.52 5.09 -7.67
N ASP A 33 -24.44 4.51 -7.13
CA ASP A 33 -24.36 3.07 -6.80
C ASP A 33 -25.13 2.74 -5.50
N ASP A 34 -25.38 3.76 -4.66
CA ASP A 34 -26.11 3.62 -3.42
C ASP A 34 -27.58 3.26 -3.67
N LYS A 35 -27.89 1.97 -3.52
CA LYS A 35 -29.27 1.44 -3.52
C LYS A 35 -30.17 2.11 -2.48
N TRP A 36 -29.59 2.73 -1.45
CA TRP A 36 -30.32 3.43 -0.39
C TRP A 36 -30.64 4.88 -0.74
N SER A 37 -29.83 5.55 -1.57
CA SER A 37 -30.05 6.95 -1.98
C SER A 37 -31.39 7.15 -2.72
N ARG A 38 -31.90 6.13 -3.40
CA ARG A 38 -33.22 6.18 -4.04
C ARG A 38 -34.39 5.98 -3.06
N ARG A 39 -34.12 5.40 -1.89
CA ARG A 39 -35.13 5.10 -0.85
C ARG A 39 -35.23 6.21 0.19
N ASP A 40 -34.14 6.93 0.41
CA ASP A 40 -33.96 7.90 1.50
C ASP A 40 -34.48 9.32 1.20
N LYS A 41 -35.03 9.58 0.00
CA LYS A 41 -35.64 10.87 -0.32
C LYS A 41 -37.09 10.93 0.16
N GLY A 42 -37.31 10.70 1.44
CA GLY A 42 -38.61 10.80 2.08
C GLY A 42 -38.64 10.11 3.44
N GLU A 43 -38.05 10.74 4.45
CA GLU A 43 -38.47 10.76 5.86
C GLU A 43 -37.32 11.38 6.69
N ASP A 44 -37.54 12.62 7.15
CA ASP A 44 -36.83 13.25 8.27
C ASP A 44 -37.08 12.41 9.54
N GLU A 45 -36.07 12.21 10.39
CA GLU A 45 -36.19 12.25 11.87
C GLU A 45 -34.80 12.17 12.54
N ASP A 46 -34.61 13.08 13.51
CA ASP A 46 -33.49 13.22 14.46
C ASP A 46 -33.06 11.90 15.13
N ASP A 47 -31.74 11.71 15.34
CA ASP A 47 -31.24 11.33 16.67
C ASP A 47 -29.75 11.67 16.83
N ASP A 48 -29.44 12.08 18.05
CA ASP A 48 -28.25 12.73 18.58
C ASP A 48 -27.16 11.71 19.02
N ASP A 49 -25.99 12.24 19.38
CA ASP A 49 -25.10 11.74 20.46
C ASP A 49 -23.78 10.97 20.17
N ASP A 50 -22.75 11.43 20.91
CA ASP A 50 -21.42 10.90 21.30
C ASP A 50 -20.35 10.62 20.21
N ASP A 51 -19.23 11.35 20.10
CA ASP A 51 -18.13 11.65 21.05
C ASP A 51 -17.37 10.39 21.50
N ASP A 52 -16.17 10.17 20.96
CA ASP A 52 -15.00 9.83 21.78
C ASP A 52 -13.69 10.04 20.98
N ASP A 53 -12.75 10.65 21.69
CA ASP A 53 -11.47 11.21 21.31
C ASP A 53 -10.38 10.27 21.83
N ASP A 54 -9.44 9.83 20.98
CA ASP A 54 -8.24 9.12 21.47
C ASP A 54 -7.07 9.27 20.47
N GLU A 55 -6.29 10.34 20.66
CA GLU A 55 -4.98 10.55 20.05
C GLU A 55 -3.90 10.16 21.07
N GLU A 56 -3.30 8.97 20.91
CA GLU A 56 -2.11 8.55 21.69
C GLU A 56 -0.83 9.18 21.09
N GLU A 57 -0.14 9.97 21.93
CA GLU A 57 1.24 10.46 21.75
C GLU A 57 2.25 9.37 22.12
N GLU A 58 3.24 9.10 21.25
CA GLU A 58 4.44 8.33 21.59
C GLU A 58 5.68 9.24 21.52
N GLU A 59 6.25 9.53 22.70
CA GLU A 59 7.59 10.07 22.91
C GLU A 59 8.60 8.90 23.04
N GLU A 60 9.70 8.94 22.29
CA GLU A 60 10.88 8.08 22.51
C GLU A 60 12.10 8.95 22.83
N GLU A 61 12.55 8.91 24.09
CA GLU A 61 13.90 9.26 24.56
C GLU A 61 14.47 8.04 25.31
N GLU A 62 15.73 7.67 25.03
CA GLU A 62 16.75 7.16 25.98
C GLU A 62 18.04 6.84 25.19
N GLU A 63 19.11 7.61 25.37
CA GLU A 63 20.22 7.44 26.33
C GLU A 63 21.31 6.47 25.85
N GLU A 64 22.47 7.03 25.45
CA GLU A 64 23.74 6.31 25.31
C GLU A 64 24.62 6.61 26.53
N GLU A 65 24.86 5.60 27.37
CA GLU A 65 25.95 5.57 28.33
C GLU A 65 27.27 5.29 27.60
N GLU A 66 28.25 6.20 27.68
CA GLU A 66 29.65 5.86 27.38
C GLU A 66 30.42 5.63 28.68
N GLU A 67 30.75 4.36 28.88
CA GLU A 67 31.57 3.81 29.95
C GLU A 67 33.05 4.18 29.78
N GLY A 68 33.73 4.29 30.91
CA GLY A 68 35.07 4.81 31.06
C GLY A 68 36.19 4.11 30.26
N GLY A 69 37.17 4.93 29.89
CA GLY A 69 38.45 4.51 29.32
C GLY A 69 39.58 5.40 29.84
N GLU A 70 39.83 5.36 31.14
CA GLU A 70 41.02 5.95 31.74
C GLU A 70 41.97 4.82 32.11
N GLU A 71 43.02 4.59 31.31
CA GLU A 71 44.27 3.99 31.79
C GLU A 71 45.39 4.11 30.74
N ASP A 72 46.62 4.14 31.25
CA ASP A 72 47.92 4.15 30.55
C ASP A 72 48.46 5.49 30.01
N LYS A 73 48.99 6.30 30.94
CA LYS A 73 50.13 7.19 30.64
C LYS A 73 51.25 6.93 31.65
N PRO A 74 52.52 6.87 31.20
CA PRO A 74 53.66 6.71 32.10
C PRO A 74 53.72 7.87 33.10
N GLU A 75 54.09 7.58 34.35
CA GLU A 75 54.32 8.60 35.40
C GLU A 75 55.53 9.47 35.05
N MET A 76 55.33 10.43 34.15
CA MET A 76 56.29 11.48 33.85
C MET A 76 56.23 12.52 34.97
N SER A 77 57.39 13.01 35.41
CA SER A 77 57.45 14.10 36.39
C SER A 77 56.64 15.31 35.87
N ARG A 78 56.03 16.10 36.78
CA ARG A 78 55.17 17.25 36.41
C ARG A 78 55.85 18.22 35.43
N THR A 79 57.17 18.30 35.46
CA THR A 79 58.01 19.10 34.56
C THR A 79 58.05 18.51 33.16
N GLU A 80 58.27 17.21 33.01
CA GLU A 80 58.30 16.53 31.71
C GLU A 80 56.94 16.54 31.02
N ARG A 81 55.84 16.41 31.78
CA ARG A 81 54.47 16.52 31.23
C ARG A 81 54.18 17.91 30.69
N ARG A 82 54.70 18.97 31.33
CA ARG A 82 54.56 20.36 30.86
C ARG A 82 55.38 20.61 29.59
N GLU A 83 56.58 20.06 29.51
CA GLU A 83 57.43 20.20 28.32
C GLU A 83 56.87 19.44 27.12
N LEU A 84 56.36 18.22 27.32
CA LEU A 84 55.68 17.46 26.26
C LEU A 84 54.42 18.17 25.78
N LYS A 85 53.60 18.72 26.70
CA LYS A 85 52.42 19.52 26.33
C LYS A 85 52.80 20.78 25.56
N LYS A 86 53.91 21.44 25.93
CA LYS A 86 54.40 22.65 25.23
C LYS A 86 54.94 22.33 23.83
N LYS A 87 55.65 21.20 23.68
CA LYS A 87 56.13 20.71 22.38
C LYS A 87 54.95 20.31 21.48
N GLN A 88 54.00 19.52 21.99
CA GLN A 88 52.78 19.16 21.25
C GLN A 88 51.96 20.37 20.83
N ALA A 89 51.85 21.41 21.67
CA ALA A 89 51.16 22.65 21.30
C ALA A 89 51.90 23.44 20.21
N ALA A 90 53.24 23.44 20.24
CA ALA A 90 54.05 24.09 19.21
C ALA A 90 54.00 23.35 17.87
N ASP A 91 53.96 22.01 17.90
CA ASP A 91 53.83 21.18 16.70
C ASP A 91 52.44 21.31 16.09
N LYS A 92 51.37 21.39 16.91
CA LYS A 92 50.01 21.70 16.44
C LYS A 92 49.89 23.08 15.81
N LEU A 93 50.57 24.09 16.37
CA LEU A 93 50.59 25.43 15.78
C LEU A 93 51.37 25.49 14.46
N LYS A 94 52.41 24.66 14.31
CA LYS A 94 53.14 24.53 13.04
C LYS A 94 52.36 23.74 12.00
N ALA A 95 51.61 22.72 12.40
CA ALA A 95 50.72 21.98 11.51
C ALA A 95 49.56 22.84 10.99
N ALA A 96 49.09 23.80 11.80
CA ALA A 96 48.03 24.74 11.40
C ALA A 96 48.52 25.95 10.58
N GLY A 97 49.80 25.99 10.18
CA GLY A 97 50.37 27.18 9.53
C GLY A 97 51.57 26.89 8.64
N GLY A 98 51.36 26.27 7.48
CA GLY A 98 52.33 26.32 6.38
C GLY A 98 52.09 25.35 5.22
N GLY A 99 51.74 25.90 4.04
CA GLY A 99 51.72 25.24 2.71
C GLY A 99 50.30 24.92 2.26
N ASP A 100 49.64 25.69 1.39
CA ASP A 100 49.76 25.74 -0.08
C ASP A 100 49.42 24.39 -0.76
N ASP A 101 48.26 24.36 -1.44
CA ASP A 101 47.81 23.39 -2.45
C ASP A 101 47.44 21.94 -2.04
N GLU A 102 46.92 21.72 -0.83
CA GLU A 102 46.16 20.49 -0.53
C GLU A 102 44.77 20.86 -0.01
N GLU A 103 43.77 20.28 -0.68
CA GLU A 103 42.35 20.39 -0.37
C GLU A 103 42.13 20.23 1.14
N ASP A 104 41.75 21.33 1.82
CA ASP A 104 41.25 21.28 3.18
C ASP A 104 40.12 20.24 3.26
N GLU A 105 40.40 19.07 3.81
CA GLU A 105 39.41 18.00 4.04
C GLU A 105 38.26 18.47 4.94
N ASP A 106 38.47 19.56 5.69
CA ASP A 106 37.46 20.21 6.52
C ASP A 106 36.61 21.26 5.76
N LEU A 107 37.00 21.64 4.53
CA LEU A 107 36.26 22.55 3.63
C LEU A 107 35.64 21.80 2.44
N ILE A 108 35.30 20.51 2.62
CA ILE A 108 34.50 19.76 1.66
C ILE A 108 33.10 20.36 1.62
N ASN A 109 32.88 21.29 0.69
CA ASN A 109 31.54 21.81 0.41
C ASN A 109 30.65 20.63 -0.06
N PRO A 110 29.56 20.28 0.65
CA PRO A 110 28.70 19.16 0.28
C PRO A 110 27.99 19.35 -1.08
N ASN A 111 27.95 20.58 -1.60
CA ASN A 111 27.49 20.87 -2.96
C ASN A 111 28.61 20.83 -4.02
N HIS A 112 29.84 20.45 -3.67
CA HIS A 112 30.92 20.30 -4.65
C HIS A 112 30.76 19.01 -5.45
N VAL A 113 30.44 19.16 -6.75
CA VAL A 113 30.29 18.03 -7.67
C VAL A 113 31.66 17.49 -8.05
N LYS A 114 32.10 16.43 -7.35
CA LYS A 114 33.41 15.75 -7.55
C LYS A 114 33.57 15.12 -8.95
N LYS A 115 32.47 14.85 -9.66
CA LYS A 115 32.51 14.20 -10.99
C LYS A 115 31.42 14.76 -11.90
N LYS A 116 31.83 15.44 -12.97
CA LYS A 116 30.92 15.95 -14.01
C LYS A 116 30.66 14.82 -15.01
N MET A 117 29.45 14.28 -15.03
CA MET A 117 29.06 13.24 -16.00
C MET A 117 28.90 13.88 -17.39
N ASN A 118 29.46 13.23 -18.43
CA ASN A 118 29.30 13.68 -19.81
C ASN A 118 28.02 13.12 -20.44
N LEU A 119 27.52 13.75 -21.51
CA LEU A 119 26.30 13.32 -22.21
C LEU A 119 26.37 11.85 -22.68
N SER A 120 27.57 11.36 -22.99
CA SER A 120 27.84 9.97 -23.37
C SER A 120 27.63 8.97 -22.22
N ASP A 121 27.88 9.36 -20.96
CA ASP A 121 27.72 8.49 -19.78
C ASP A 121 26.25 8.32 -19.36
N LEU A 122 25.37 9.22 -19.80
CA LEU A 122 23.93 9.14 -19.56
C LEU A 122 23.22 8.14 -20.50
N SER A 123 23.86 7.77 -21.61
CA SER A 123 23.33 6.81 -22.57
C SER A 123 23.71 5.36 -22.25
N ALA A 124 24.65 5.13 -21.32
CA ALA A 124 25.02 3.79 -20.91
C ALA A 124 23.94 3.19 -19.99
N PRO A 125 23.55 1.91 -20.15
CA PRO A 125 22.58 1.27 -19.28
C PRO A 125 23.14 1.23 -17.87
N ARG A 126 22.56 2.04 -16.98
CA ARG A 126 22.87 2.01 -15.55
C ARG A 126 22.39 0.69 -14.97
N GLU A 127 23.28 -0.01 -14.29
CA GLU A 127 22.89 -1.16 -13.48
C GLU A 127 21.91 -0.67 -12.41
N MET A 128 20.75 -1.33 -12.31
CA MET A 128 19.74 -1.00 -11.31
C MET A 128 20.39 -1.02 -9.93
N THR A 129 20.11 0.01 -9.14
CA THR A 129 20.53 0.07 -7.75
C THR A 129 19.99 -1.14 -7.00
N ARG A 130 20.64 -1.54 -5.91
CA ARG A 130 20.22 -2.71 -5.11
C ARG A 130 18.73 -2.65 -4.76
N ARG A 131 18.25 -1.46 -4.36
CA ARG A 131 16.86 -1.19 -4.05
C ARG A 131 15.94 -1.44 -5.25
N GLU A 132 16.29 -0.91 -6.42
CA GLU A 132 15.49 -1.11 -7.64
C GLU A 132 15.47 -2.57 -8.11
N ARG A 133 16.56 -3.33 -7.88
CA ARG A 133 16.62 -4.76 -8.18
C ARG A 133 15.66 -5.55 -7.29
N GLU A 134 15.69 -5.29 -5.98
CA GLU A 134 14.79 -5.93 -5.01
C GLU A 134 13.33 -5.56 -5.27
N GLU A 135 13.04 -4.30 -5.61
CA GLU A 135 11.69 -3.85 -5.98
C GLU A 135 11.18 -4.56 -7.25
N LYS A 136 12.03 -4.70 -8.28
CA LYS A 136 11.68 -5.44 -9.50
C LYS A 136 11.43 -6.92 -9.22
N GLU A 137 12.28 -7.55 -8.40
CA GLU A 137 12.09 -8.96 -8.01
C GLU A 137 10.79 -9.14 -7.22
N LYS A 138 10.46 -8.22 -6.31
CA LYS A 138 9.19 -8.22 -5.58
C LYS A 138 7.99 -8.09 -6.52
N GLN A 139 8.08 -7.23 -7.53
CA GLN A 139 7.04 -7.10 -8.55
C GLN A 139 6.92 -8.37 -9.40
N GLU A 140 8.03 -8.98 -9.80
CA GLU A 140 8.04 -10.24 -10.54
C GLU A 140 7.48 -11.40 -9.71
N ALA A 141 7.82 -11.50 -8.43
CA ALA A 141 7.30 -12.49 -7.50
C ALA A 141 5.78 -12.36 -7.33
N LYS A 142 5.28 -11.13 -7.14
CA LYS A 142 3.84 -10.84 -7.12
C LYS A 142 3.17 -11.22 -8.44
N GLY A 143 3.79 -10.89 -9.58
CA GLY A 143 3.30 -11.27 -10.90
C GLY A 143 3.25 -12.79 -11.12
N ARG A 144 4.26 -13.52 -10.65
CA ARG A 144 4.30 -14.99 -10.68
C ARG A 144 3.22 -15.58 -9.80
N TYR A 145 3.05 -15.07 -8.58
CA TYR A 145 1.97 -15.48 -7.67
C TYR A 145 0.61 -15.27 -8.32
N TRP A 146 0.34 -14.07 -8.83
CA TRP A 146 -0.92 -13.74 -9.50
C TRP A 146 -1.17 -14.65 -10.71
N LYS A 147 -0.14 -14.88 -11.52
CA LYS A 147 -0.23 -15.79 -12.68
C LYS A 147 -0.57 -17.22 -12.24
N LEU A 148 0.04 -17.73 -11.17
CA LEU A 148 -0.27 -19.06 -10.63
C LEU A 148 -1.66 -19.11 -10.00
N HIS A 149 -2.09 -18.03 -9.35
CA HIS A 149 -3.40 -17.92 -8.71
C HIS A 149 -4.51 -17.94 -9.77
N VAL A 150 -4.37 -17.13 -10.83
CA VAL A 150 -5.29 -17.13 -11.98
C VAL A 150 -5.31 -18.50 -12.67
N GLN A 151 -4.18 -19.21 -12.72
CA GLN A 151 -4.12 -20.59 -13.24
C GLN A 151 -4.76 -21.64 -12.30
N GLY A 152 -5.19 -21.27 -11.09
CA GLY A 152 -5.75 -22.20 -10.12
C GLY A 152 -4.71 -23.09 -9.43
N LYS A 153 -3.42 -22.73 -9.48
CA LYS A 153 -2.32 -23.56 -8.96
C LYS A 153 -1.90 -23.20 -7.54
N THR A 154 -2.27 -22.03 -7.04
CA THR A 154 -2.11 -21.68 -5.63
C THR A 154 -3.08 -22.49 -4.77
N ASP A 155 -2.74 -22.74 -3.52
CA ASP A 155 -3.57 -23.57 -2.65
C ASP A 155 -4.92 -22.89 -2.36
N GLU A 156 -4.94 -21.57 -2.22
CA GLU A 156 -6.16 -20.77 -2.16
C GLU A 156 -7.08 -21.04 -3.36
N ALA A 157 -6.57 -20.90 -4.59
CA ALA A 157 -7.37 -21.07 -5.79
C ALA A 157 -7.82 -22.54 -5.98
N LYS A 158 -6.99 -23.52 -5.60
CA LYS A 158 -7.40 -24.94 -5.58
C LYS A 158 -8.57 -25.17 -4.62
N THR A 159 -8.53 -24.56 -3.44
CA THR A 159 -9.62 -24.73 -2.45
C THR A 159 -10.92 -24.13 -2.96
N ASP A 160 -10.87 -22.97 -3.60
CA ASP A 160 -12.05 -22.34 -4.17
C ASP A 160 -12.61 -23.14 -5.36
N LEU A 161 -11.73 -23.60 -6.26
CA LEU A 161 -12.13 -24.50 -7.35
C LEU A 161 -12.75 -25.80 -6.82
N ALA A 162 -12.22 -26.38 -5.74
CA ALA A 162 -12.79 -27.56 -5.10
C ALA A 162 -14.17 -27.27 -4.48
N ARG A 163 -14.35 -26.10 -3.85
CA ARG A 163 -15.65 -25.65 -3.34
C ARG A 163 -16.67 -25.50 -4.48
N LEU A 164 -16.28 -24.84 -5.56
CA LEU A 164 -17.12 -24.68 -6.76
C LEU A 164 -17.44 -26.03 -7.42
N ALA A 165 -16.49 -26.96 -7.46
CA ALA A 165 -16.72 -28.30 -7.99
C ALA A 165 -17.77 -29.07 -7.19
N LYS A 166 -17.75 -28.99 -5.85
CA LYS A 166 -18.80 -29.59 -5.00
C LYS A 166 -20.19 -29.02 -5.32
N VAL A 167 -20.30 -27.70 -5.41
CA VAL A 167 -21.57 -27.04 -5.76
C VAL A 167 -22.05 -27.44 -7.16
N ARG A 168 -21.15 -27.52 -8.14
CA ARG A 168 -21.48 -28.00 -9.49
C ARG A 168 -21.97 -29.46 -9.46
N ALA A 169 -21.32 -30.33 -8.70
CA ALA A 169 -21.72 -31.72 -8.55
C ALA A 169 -23.10 -31.86 -7.88
N GLU A 170 -23.36 -31.11 -6.82
CA GLU A 170 -24.66 -31.09 -6.14
C GLU A 170 -25.78 -30.59 -7.06
N ARG A 171 -25.53 -29.51 -7.81
CA ARG A 171 -26.48 -28.99 -8.80
C ARG A 171 -26.74 -29.98 -9.92
N ALA A 172 -25.70 -30.62 -10.46
CA ALA A 172 -25.83 -31.63 -11.50
C ALA A 172 -26.62 -32.86 -10.99
N ALA A 173 -26.33 -33.33 -9.78
CA ALA A 173 -27.06 -34.44 -9.16
C ALA A 173 -28.53 -34.07 -8.90
N ALA A 174 -28.82 -32.86 -8.41
CA ALA A 174 -30.18 -32.38 -8.22
C ALA A 174 -30.94 -32.25 -9.55
N GLN A 175 -30.29 -31.74 -10.60
CA GLN A 175 -30.87 -31.67 -11.95
C GLN A 175 -31.12 -33.07 -12.51
N ALA A 176 -30.18 -34.01 -12.33
CA ALA A 176 -30.35 -35.39 -12.77
C ALA A 176 -31.51 -36.08 -12.05
N LYS A 177 -31.64 -35.90 -10.72
CA LYS A 177 -32.78 -36.39 -9.94
C LYS A 177 -34.11 -35.80 -10.44
N ARG A 178 -34.17 -34.48 -10.65
CA ARG A 178 -35.37 -33.82 -11.20
C ARG A 178 -35.73 -34.33 -12.59
N LYS A 179 -34.76 -34.55 -13.47
CA LYS A 179 -34.99 -35.12 -14.81
C LYS A 179 -35.49 -36.55 -14.73
N ALA A 180 -34.86 -37.40 -13.93
CA ALA A 180 -35.28 -38.78 -13.74
C ALA A 180 -36.71 -38.89 -13.15
N GLU A 181 -37.04 -38.06 -12.15
CA GLU A 181 -38.39 -38.00 -11.60
C GLU A 181 -39.42 -37.49 -12.62
N ALA A 182 -39.06 -36.51 -13.44
CA ALA A 182 -39.93 -36.00 -14.51
C ALA A 182 -40.16 -37.06 -15.60
N GLU A 183 -39.12 -37.77 -16.02
CA GLU A 183 -39.20 -38.86 -17.00
C GLU A 183 -40.01 -40.05 -16.46
N ALA A 184 -39.84 -40.42 -15.18
CA ALA A 184 -40.64 -41.47 -14.56
C ALA A 184 -42.13 -41.09 -14.46
N LYS A 185 -42.44 -39.84 -14.09
CA LYS A 185 -43.82 -39.33 -14.07
C LYS A 185 -44.41 -39.27 -15.47
N ALA A 186 -43.65 -38.83 -16.47
CA ALA A 186 -44.09 -38.81 -17.87
C ALA A 186 -44.40 -40.23 -18.37
N ALA A 187 -43.51 -41.20 -18.13
CA ALA A 187 -43.72 -42.59 -18.50
C ALA A 187 -44.95 -43.22 -17.79
N GLU A 188 -45.19 -42.87 -16.52
CA GLU A 188 -46.40 -43.32 -15.81
C GLU A 188 -47.68 -42.73 -16.40
N VAL A 189 -47.68 -41.43 -16.74
CA VAL A 189 -48.82 -40.76 -17.39
C VAL A 189 -49.05 -41.35 -18.78
N ASP A 190 -47.99 -41.59 -19.56
CA ASP A 190 -48.09 -42.20 -20.89
C ASP A 190 -48.62 -43.65 -20.79
N ALA A 191 -48.15 -44.43 -19.82
CA ALA A 191 -48.68 -45.77 -19.56
C ALA A 191 -50.16 -45.73 -19.14
N LYS A 192 -50.57 -44.82 -18.24
CA LYS A 192 -51.97 -44.66 -17.83
C LYS A 192 -52.85 -44.22 -19.00
N THR A 193 -52.41 -43.27 -19.82
CA THR A 193 -53.17 -42.80 -20.99
C THR A 193 -53.27 -43.88 -22.07
N ALA A 194 -52.21 -44.65 -22.30
CA ALA A 194 -52.24 -45.80 -23.21
C ALA A 194 -53.21 -46.89 -22.74
N GLN A 195 -53.19 -47.23 -21.44
CA GLN A 195 -54.15 -48.17 -20.85
C GLN A 195 -55.60 -47.68 -20.96
N GLN A 196 -55.85 -46.38 -20.72
CA GLN A 196 -57.18 -45.79 -20.89
C GLN A 196 -57.67 -45.86 -22.34
N LYS A 197 -56.81 -45.56 -23.31
CA LYS A 197 -57.13 -45.70 -24.75
C LYS A 197 -57.45 -47.14 -25.14
N ALA A 198 -56.64 -48.10 -24.66
CA ALA A 198 -56.87 -49.52 -24.92
C ALA A 198 -58.21 -50.02 -24.32
N ARG A 199 -58.58 -49.54 -23.13
CA ARG A 199 -59.89 -49.86 -22.51
C ARG A 199 -61.08 -49.25 -23.24
N LYS A 200 -60.91 -48.08 -23.87
CA LYS A 200 -61.99 -47.39 -24.62
C LYS A 200 -62.24 -48.01 -26.01
N ASN A 201 -61.22 -48.64 -26.59
CA ASN A 201 -61.30 -49.26 -27.92
C ASN A 201 -61.74 -50.75 -27.89
N LYS A 202 -62.04 -51.30 -26.70
CA LYS A 202 -62.53 -52.66 -26.50
C LYS A 202 -63.98 -52.61 -26.03
#